data_AF-A0A7S3M3F5-F1
#
_entry.id   AF-A0A7S3M3F5-F1
#
_cell.length_a   1.000
_cell.length_b   1.000
_cell.length_c   1.000
_cell.angle_alpha   90.00
_cell.angle_beta   90.00
_cell.angle_gamma   90.00
#
_symmetry.space_group_name_H-M   'P 1'
#
loop_
_entity.id
_entity.type
_entity.pdbx_description
1 polymer ?
#
loop_
_entity_poly.entity_id
_entity_poly.type
_entity_poly.pdbx_seq_one_letter_code
_entity_poly.pdbx_strand_id
1 'polypeptide(L)'
;MAAKELNMEDLFKAADKDEDGSVSKSEFVTFVKGLDGCETEDSKLESLFARIGGESMSKESFLRLITVRMKVTKETLLTSDFSLSTKDSRTLRRLLEGEFVEVQVGPAKDEKDLTRIKCCAVKDGLVGWATVVGNTGAAFLEACEEEKKPAEAAAEPTPAAAEAEAATHAAPQKTEADREGTSQE
;
A
#
# COMPACT_ATOMS: atom_id res chain seq x y z
N MET A 1 27.66 4.90 9.52
CA MET A 1 26.74 4.26 10.49
C MET A 1 26.29 2.94 9.89
N ALA A 2 26.46 1.81 10.59
CA ALA A 2 25.91 0.53 10.12
C ALA A 2 24.39 0.68 9.97
N ALA A 3 23.82 0.13 8.89
CA ALA A 3 22.37 0.06 8.69
C ALA A 3 21.76 -0.76 9.84
N LYS A 4 21.47 -0.07 10.93
CA LYS A 4 20.76 -0.63 12.09
C LYS A 4 19.41 -1.08 11.53
N GLU A 5 19.05 -2.34 11.73
CA GLU A 5 17.75 -2.88 11.33
C GLU A 5 16.67 -1.94 11.89
N LEU A 6 16.08 -1.13 11.01
CA LEU A 6 15.09 -0.12 11.37
C LEU A 6 13.76 -0.85 11.54
N ASN A 7 13.49 -1.31 12.75
CA ASN A 7 12.21 -1.90 13.13
C ASN A 7 11.30 -0.83 13.76
N MET A 8 10.01 -0.88 13.45
CA MET A 8 9.01 0.10 13.90
C MET A 8 8.99 0.28 15.43
N GLU A 9 9.17 -0.80 16.19
CA GLU A 9 9.14 -0.73 17.65
C GLU A 9 10.36 0.03 18.22
N ASP A 10 11.53 -0.21 17.64
CA ASP A 10 12.76 0.47 18.03
C ASP A 10 12.75 1.95 17.63
N LEU A 11 12.08 2.28 16.52
CA LEU A 11 11.84 3.66 16.09
C LEU A 11 10.93 4.40 17.08
N PHE A 12 9.84 3.76 17.52
CA PHE A 12 8.95 4.36 18.51
C PHE A 12 9.66 4.58 19.85
N LYS A 13 10.39 3.56 20.35
CA LYS A 13 11.20 3.68 21.58
C LYS A 13 12.31 4.73 21.49
N ALA A 14 12.83 4.98 20.30
CA ALA A 14 13.82 6.05 20.09
C ALA A 14 13.18 7.44 20.13
N ALA A 15 11.87 7.54 19.87
CA ALA A 15 11.11 8.79 19.91
C ALA A 15 10.51 9.05 21.30
N ASP A 16 9.84 8.06 21.89
CA ASP A 16 9.26 8.05 23.24
C ASP A 16 10.37 7.86 24.28
N LYS A 17 10.90 8.99 24.80
CA LYS A 17 12.05 9.03 25.71
C LYS A 17 11.66 8.93 27.16
N ASP A 18 10.44 9.35 27.52
CA ASP A 18 9.92 9.24 28.87
C ASP A 18 9.14 7.93 29.11
N GLU A 19 9.00 7.11 28.06
CA GLU A 19 8.35 5.79 28.08
C GLU A 19 6.88 5.88 28.52
N ASP A 20 6.22 7.01 28.21
CA ASP A 20 4.81 7.24 28.53
C ASP A 20 3.85 6.57 27.54
N GLY A 21 4.37 5.98 26.47
CA GLY A 21 3.62 5.29 25.42
C GLY A 21 3.03 6.23 24.36
N SER A 22 3.40 7.51 24.39
CA SER A 22 3.07 8.55 23.42
C SER A 22 4.33 9.30 22.99
N VAL A 23 4.23 10.09 21.94
CA VAL A 23 5.30 11.01 21.53
C VAL A 23 4.79 12.41 21.73
N SER A 24 5.42 13.11 22.67
CA SER A 24 5.19 14.53 22.91
C SER A 24 5.85 15.39 21.82
N LYS A 25 5.46 16.66 21.79
CA LYS A 25 6.01 17.65 20.85
C LYS A 25 7.54 17.80 20.97
N SER A 26 8.07 17.84 22.20
CA SER A 26 9.52 17.94 22.47
C SER A 26 10.28 16.70 22.01
N GLU A 27 9.69 15.53 22.19
CA GLU A 27 10.25 14.26 21.77
C GLU A 27 10.29 14.14 20.25
N PHE A 28 9.19 14.50 19.59
CA PHE A 28 9.11 14.53 18.13
C PHE A 28 10.19 15.42 17.51
N VAL A 29 10.33 16.67 17.99
CA VAL A 29 11.35 17.61 17.49
C VAL A 29 12.75 17.02 17.68
N THR A 30 13.02 16.42 18.83
CA THR A 30 14.34 15.84 19.13
C THR A 30 14.63 14.62 18.26
N PHE A 31 13.63 13.75 18.07
CA PHE A 31 13.73 12.57 17.23
C PHE A 31 14.03 12.96 15.77
N VAL A 32 13.23 13.87 15.20
CA VAL A 32 13.38 14.29 13.80
C VAL A 32 14.71 14.99 13.54
N LYS A 33 15.20 15.80 14.48
CA LYS A 33 16.55 16.39 14.40
C LYS A 33 17.69 15.37 14.52
N GLY A 34 17.43 14.22 15.12
CA GLY A 34 18.38 13.11 15.21
C GLY A 34 18.47 12.28 13.93
N LEU A 35 17.56 12.48 12.97
CA LEU A 35 17.59 11.80 11.68
C LEU A 35 18.55 12.51 10.72
N ASP A 36 19.40 11.73 10.05
CA ASP A 36 20.27 12.21 8.99
C ASP A 36 19.44 12.83 7.84
N GLY A 37 19.83 14.02 7.38
CA GLY A 37 19.18 14.72 6.27
C GLY A 37 17.99 15.61 6.65
N CYS A 38 17.67 15.77 7.93
CA CYS A 38 16.62 16.69 8.37
C CYS A 38 17.15 18.08 8.76
N GLU A 39 17.19 19.00 7.80
CA GLU A 39 17.48 20.42 8.03
C GLU A 39 16.15 21.19 8.17
N THR A 40 15.58 21.25 9.37
CA THR A 40 14.33 21.97 9.64
C THR A 40 14.36 22.66 11.01
N GLU A 41 13.79 23.86 11.07
CA GLU A 41 13.68 24.66 12.29
C GLU A 41 12.60 24.10 13.24
N ASP A 42 12.81 24.28 14.54
CA ASP A 42 11.92 23.81 15.61
C ASP A 42 10.48 24.24 15.34
N SER A 43 10.25 25.52 15.06
CA SER A 43 8.89 26.05 14.84
C SER A 43 8.13 25.39 13.69
N LYS A 44 8.84 24.88 12.66
CA LYS A 44 8.22 24.12 11.56
C LYS A 44 7.84 22.71 12.01
N LEU A 45 8.72 22.04 12.76
CA LEU A 45 8.45 20.72 13.34
C LEU A 45 7.32 20.78 14.38
N GLU A 46 7.29 21.84 15.18
CA GLU A 46 6.24 22.13 16.14
C GLU A 46 4.88 22.34 15.46
N SER A 47 4.86 23.09 14.36
CA SER A 47 3.64 23.32 13.56
C SER A 47 3.19 22.04 12.84
N LEU A 48 4.13 21.25 12.35
CA LEU A 48 3.87 19.95 11.74
C LEU A 48 3.27 18.98 12.78
N PHE A 49 3.84 18.94 13.99
CA PHE A 49 3.32 18.14 15.09
C PHE A 49 1.90 18.59 15.47
N ALA A 50 1.65 19.88 15.60
CA ALA A 50 0.29 20.38 15.90
C ALA A 50 -0.73 20.01 14.82
N ARG A 51 -0.30 20.01 13.54
CA ARG A 51 -1.14 19.64 12.38
C ARG A 51 -1.44 18.14 12.33
N ILE A 52 -0.49 17.29 12.71
CA ILE A 52 -0.54 15.84 12.49
C ILE A 52 -0.86 15.05 13.76
N GLY A 53 -0.29 15.46 14.90
CA GLY A 53 -0.40 14.78 16.20
C GLY A 53 -1.37 15.43 17.19
N GLY A 54 -1.77 16.69 17.00
CA GLY A 54 -2.63 17.39 17.96
C GLY A 54 -1.90 17.68 19.29
N GLU A 55 -2.46 17.24 20.43
CA GLU A 55 -1.85 17.42 21.76
C GLU A 55 -0.77 16.37 22.06
N SER A 56 -1.01 15.10 21.73
CA SER A 56 -0.05 14.00 21.89
C SER A 56 -0.23 12.98 20.77
N MET A 57 0.86 12.34 20.36
CA MET A 57 0.85 11.41 19.24
C MET A 57 0.97 9.97 19.76
N SER A 58 -0.06 9.15 19.55
CA SER A 58 0.00 7.73 19.89
C SER A 58 1.02 6.98 19.02
N LYS A 59 1.48 5.81 19.48
CA LYS A 59 2.34 4.90 18.71
C LYS A 59 1.87 4.69 17.27
N GLU A 60 0.59 4.40 17.07
CA GLU A 60 0.06 4.15 15.73
C GLU A 60 0.13 5.39 14.83
N SER A 61 -0.16 6.57 15.39
CA SER A 61 -0.11 7.84 14.67
C SER A 61 1.33 8.23 14.30
N PHE A 62 2.25 8.03 15.23
CA PHE A 62 3.68 8.26 15.00
C PHE A 62 4.23 7.32 13.94
N LEU A 63 3.93 6.02 14.04
CA LEU A 63 4.36 5.04 13.05
C LEU A 63 3.77 5.35 11.67
N ARG A 64 2.49 5.74 11.57
CA ARG A 64 1.90 6.16 10.30
C ARG A 64 2.63 7.34 9.66
N LEU A 65 3.16 8.27 10.47
CA LEU A 65 3.91 9.43 9.98
C LEU A 65 5.28 9.04 9.41
N ILE A 66 5.97 8.10 10.04
CA ILE A 66 7.34 7.69 9.65
C ILE A 66 7.38 6.44 8.77
N THR A 67 6.23 5.79 8.53
CA THR A 67 6.16 4.56 7.73
C THR A 67 6.44 4.87 6.27
N VAL A 68 7.48 4.24 5.73
CA VAL A 68 7.83 4.34 4.31
C VAL A 68 6.89 3.44 3.49
N ARG A 69 6.23 4.02 2.49
CA ARG A 69 5.47 3.28 1.47
C ARG A 69 6.33 3.04 0.25
N MET A 70 6.35 1.80 -0.22
CA MET A 70 7.01 1.41 -1.46
C MET A 70 5.99 0.89 -2.46
N LYS A 71 6.19 1.24 -3.73
CA LYS A 71 5.39 0.74 -4.85
C LYS A 71 6.10 -0.46 -5.46
N VAL A 72 5.34 -1.50 -5.77
CA VAL A 72 5.80 -2.65 -6.52
C VAL A 72 5.90 -2.24 -7.98
N THR A 73 7.12 -2.14 -8.49
CA THR A 73 7.40 -1.78 -9.89
C THR A 73 7.53 -3.00 -10.79
N LYS A 74 7.85 -4.17 -10.21
CA LYS A 74 7.86 -5.46 -10.88
C LYS A 74 7.28 -6.51 -9.94
N GLU A 75 6.53 -7.43 -10.51
CA GLU A 75 5.91 -8.51 -9.75
C GLU A 75 6.94 -9.28 -8.91
N THR A 76 6.62 -9.51 -7.64
CA THR A 76 7.51 -10.17 -6.69
C THR A 76 6.72 -11.04 -5.70
N LEU A 77 7.43 -11.82 -4.89
CA LEU A 77 6.82 -12.70 -3.91
C LEU A 77 6.92 -12.09 -2.52
N LEU A 78 5.80 -12.18 -1.78
CA LEU A 78 5.80 -11.98 -0.34
C LEU A 78 6.02 -13.33 0.33
N THR A 79 7.06 -13.46 1.14
CA THR A 79 7.38 -14.71 1.84
C THR A 79 7.27 -14.58 3.36
N SER A 80 7.12 -15.70 4.06
CA SER A 80 7.06 -15.71 5.52
C SER A 80 8.41 -15.37 6.18
N ASP A 81 9.52 -15.69 5.52
CA ASP A 81 10.86 -15.64 6.12
C ASP A 81 11.85 -14.75 5.34
N PHE A 82 12.88 -14.26 6.04
CA PHE A 82 13.93 -13.38 5.52
C PHE A 82 14.92 -14.11 4.61
N SER A 83 15.18 -15.40 4.85
CA SER A 83 15.97 -16.19 3.91
C SER A 83 15.03 -16.94 2.97
N LEU A 84 15.36 -16.94 1.67
CA LEU A 84 14.65 -17.77 0.68
C LEU A 84 15.20 -19.21 0.66
N SER A 85 16.26 -19.50 1.43
CA SER A 85 16.94 -20.80 1.44
C SER A 85 16.48 -21.71 2.58
N THR A 86 15.75 -21.17 3.55
CA THR A 86 15.23 -21.93 4.68
C THR A 86 14.04 -22.78 4.23
N LYS A 87 13.95 -24.01 4.74
CA LYS A 87 12.82 -24.91 4.44
C LYS A 87 11.48 -24.36 4.94
N ASP A 88 11.53 -23.48 5.92
CA ASP A 88 10.37 -22.81 6.52
C ASP A 88 9.89 -21.58 5.72
N SER A 89 10.68 -21.14 4.72
CA SER A 89 10.32 -20.03 3.83
C SER A 89 9.17 -20.43 2.91
N ARG A 90 7.99 -19.87 3.16
CA ARG A 90 6.78 -20.10 2.38
C ARG A 90 6.43 -18.84 1.61
N THR A 91 5.97 -19.01 0.37
CA THR A 91 5.33 -17.92 -0.37
C THR A 91 3.94 -17.69 0.23
N LEU A 92 3.70 -16.51 0.78
CA LEU A 92 2.41 -16.11 1.33
C LEU A 92 1.48 -15.68 0.20
N ARG A 93 1.99 -14.83 -0.70
CA ARG A 93 1.27 -14.35 -1.89
C ARG A 93 2.23 -13.76 -2.91
N ARG A 94 1.68 -13.46 -4.09
CA ARG A 94 2.33 -12.65 -5.12
C ARG A 94 1.90 -11.19 -4.96
N LEU A 95 2.89 -10.30 -5.02
CA LEU A 95 2.70 -8.86 -5.09
C LEU A 95 2.77 -8.45 -6.56
N LEU A 96 1.69 -7.84 -7.05
CA LEU A 96 1.51 -7.43 -8.44
C LEU A 96 2.08 -6.03 -8.66
N GLU A 97 2.48 -5.75 -9.90
CA GLU A 97 2.89 -4.41 -10.33
C GLU A 97 1.80 -3.38 -10.01
N GLY A 98 2.22 -2.25 -9.44
CA GLY A 98 1.33 -1.18 -9.00
C GLY A 98 0.76 -1.34 -7.58
N GLU A 99 0.95 -2.49 -6.91
CA GLU A 99 0.58 -2.62 -5.50
C GLU A 99 1.51 -1.82 -4.59
N PHE A 100 1.03 -1.50 -3.39
CA PHE A 100 1.78 -0.76 -2.38
C PHE A 100 2.01 -1.62 -1.14
N VAL A 101 3.17 -1.43 -0.52
CA VAL A 101 3.54 -2.04 0.75
C VAL A 101 4.08 -1.00 1.73
N GLU A 102 3.86 -1.25 3.01
CA GLU A 102 4.34 -0.41 4.12
C GLU A 102 5.51 -1.12 4.81
N VAL A 103 6.68 -0.47 4.84
CA VAL A 103 7.92 -1.04 5.38
C VAL A 103 7.85 -1.09 6.91
N GLN A 104 7.95 -2.30 7.48
CA GLN A 104 8.03 -2.53 8.93
C GLN A 104 9.47 -2.73 9.42
N VAL A 105 10.28 -3.41 8.62
CA VAL A 105 11.72 -3.56 8.86
C VAL A 105 12.45 -3.09 7.63
N GLY A 106 13.40 -2.18 7.85
CA GLY A 106 14.22 -1.58 6.80
C GLY A 106 15.00 -2.58 5.95
N PRO A 107 15.60 -2.11 4.84
CA PRO A 107 16.29 -2.97 3.90
C PRO A 107 17.50 -3.66 4.55
N ALA A 108 17.53 -4.99 4.45
CA ALA A 108 18.63 -5.83 4.89
C ALA A 108 19.02 -6.81 3.77
N LYS A 109 20.31 -7.14 3.68
CA LYS A 109 20.81 -8.11 2.70
C LYS A 109 20.72 -9.53 3.23
N ASP A 110 20.08 -10.41 2.46
CA ASP A 110 20.07 -11.84 2.76
C ASP A 110 21.39 -12.52 2.32
N GLU A 111 21.54 -13.80 2.65
CA GLU A 111 22.70 -14.65 2.31
C GLU A 111 22.99 -14.73 0.80
N LYS A 112 22.02 -14.40 -0.06
CA LYS A 112 22.14 -14.37 -1.52
C LYS A 112 22.30 -12.95 -2.08
N ASP A 113 22.69 -11.99 -1.25
CA ASP A 113 22.82 -10.57 -1.61
C ASP A 113 21.51 -9.93 -2.11
N LEU A 114 20.35 -10.52 -1.78
CA LEU A 114 19.07 -9.89 -2.05
C LEU A 114 18.81 -8.80 -1.02
N THR A 115 18.47 -7.60 -1.46
CA THR A 115 18.01 -6.54 -0.55
C THR A 115 16.53 -6.76 -0.28
N ARG A 116 16.18 -7.12 0.96
CA ARG A 116 14.83 -7.46 1.36
C ARG A 116 14.33 -6.54 2.47
N ILE A 117 13.02 -6.35 2.51
CA ILE A 117 12.32 -5.61 3.56
C ILE A 117 11.25 -6.51 4.18
N LYS A 118 10.92 -6.30 5.46
CA LYS A 118 9.69 -6.82 6.03
C LYS A 118 8.62 -5.75 5.86
N CYS A 119 7.49 -6.10 5.28
CA CYS A 119 6.46 -5.14 4.93
C CYS A 119 5.05 -5.70 5.11
N CYS A 120 4.08 -4.80 5.23
CA CYS A 120 2.66 -5.10 5.20
C CYS A 120 2.09 -4.72 3.83
N ALA A 121 1.42 -5.66 3.16
CA ALA A 121 0.74 -5.36 1.90
C ALA A 121 -0.50 -4.49 2.15
N VAL A 122 -0.59 -3.32 1.50
CA VAL A 122 -1.70 -2.36 1.74
C VAL A 122 -3.05 -2.95 1.31
N LYS A 123 -3.06 -3.82 0.31
CA LYS A 123 -4.28 -4.37 -0.28
C LYS A 123 -5.01 -5.35 0.63
N ASP A 124 -4.28 -6.14 1.41
CA ASP A 124 -4.83 -7.28 2.15
C ASP A 124 -4.27 -7.42 3.57
N GLY A 125 -3.35 -6.54 3.98
CA GLY A 125 -2.78 -6.52 5.32
C GLY A 125 -1.81 -7.66 5.63
N LEU A 126 -1.45 -8.51 4.65
CA LEU A 126 -0.51 -9.59 4.86
C LEU A 126 0.90 -9.05 5.12
N VAL A 127 1.49 -9.50 6.22
CA VAL A 127 2.85 -9.14 6.62
C VAL A 127 3.83 -10.23 6.21
N GLY A 128 4.92 -9.85 5.56
CA GLY A 128 5.97 -10.77 5.14
C GLY A 128 7.19 -10.06 4.59
N TRP A 129 8.10 -10.83 4.00
CA TRP A 129 9.33 -10.35 3.40
C TRP A 129 9.20 -10.22 1.89
N ALA A 130 9.60 -9.07 1.36
CA ALA A 130 9.62 -8.78 -0.07
C ALA A 130 11.02 -8.35 -0.51
N THR A 131 11.40 -8.67 -1.75
CA THR A 131 12.70 -8.31 -2.31
C THR A 131 12.60 -6.95 -2.99
N VAL A 132 13.34 -5.95 -2.50
CA VAL A 132 13.44 -4.62 -3.11
C VAL A 132 14.37 -4.64 -4.31
N VAL A 133 15.57 -5.21 -4.13
CA VAL A 133 16.60 -5.32 -5.17
C VAL A 133 17.13 -6.74 -5.23
N GLY A 134 17.11 -7.34 -6.42
CA GLY A 134 17.68 -8.66 -6.68
C GLY A 134 19.21 -8.67 -6.70
N ASN A 135 19.81 -9.85 -6.72
CA ASN A 135 21.26 -10.03 -6.71
C ASN A 135 21.98 -9.49 -7.96
N THR A 136 21.24 -9.30 -9.07
CA THR A 136 21.72 -8.66 -10.30
C THR A 136 21.49 -7.15 -10.35
N GLY A 137 21.00 -6.56 -9.25
CA GLY A 137 20.67 -5.13 -9.17
C GLY A 137 19.29 -4.75 -9.72
N ALA A 138 18.48 -5.72 -10.16
CA ALA A 138 17.12 -5.44 -10.62
C ALA A 138 16.23 -4.97 -9.45
N ALA A 139 15.67 -3.77 -9.56
CA ALA A 139 14.67 -3.26 -8.61
C ALA A 139 13.26 -3.83 -8.91
N PHE A 140 12.56 -4.21 -7.83
CA PHE A 140 11.19 -4.71 -7.82
C PHE A 140 10.25 -3.85 -6.99
N LEU A 141 10.81 -3.13 -6.00
CA LEU A 141 10.11 -2.11 -5.24
C LEU A 141 10.88 -0.80 -5.30
N GLU A 142 10.15 0.29 -5.34
CA GLU A 142 10.69 1.64 -5.34
C GLU A 142 10.04 2.45 -4.22
N ALA A 143 10.83 3.29 -3.55
CA ALA A 143 10.29 4.21 -2.56
C ALA A 143 9.35 5.19 -3.28
N CYS A 144 8.19 5.47 -2.67
CA CYS A 144 7.31 6.50 -3.19
C CYS A 144 7.93 7.87 -2.86
N GLU A 145 8.96 8.27 -3.60
CA GLU A 145 9.38 9.67 -3.63
C GLU A 145 8.27 10.43 -4.36
N GLU A 146 7.57 11.34 -3.67
CA GLU A 146 6.70 12.30 -4.33
C GLU A 146 7.55 13.19 -5.24
N GLU A 147 7.86 12.72 -6.44
CA GLU A 147 8.09 13.63 -7.55
C GLU A 147 6.79 14.41 -7.75
N LYS A 148 6.83 15.71 -7.48
CA LYS A 148 5.83 16.69 -7.92
C LYS A 148 5.55 16.51 -9.41
N LYS A 149 4.60 15.66 -9.77
CA LYS A 149 3.97 15.69 -11.08
C LYS A 149 2.79 16.65 -10.99
N PRO A 150 2.75 17.73 -11.79
CA PRO A 150 1.65 18.69 -11.73
C PRO A 150 0.35 17.96 -12.04
N ALA A 151 -0.63 18.14 -11.16
CA ALA A 151 -2.00 17.73 -11.37
C ALA A 151 -2.61 18.58 -12.49
N GLU A 152 -2.47 18.14 -13.73
CA GLU A 152 -3.26 18.63 -14.86
C GLU A 152 -3.42 17.56 -15.94
N ALA A 153 -4.69 17.24 -16.23
CA ALA A 153 -5.30 16.45 -17.31
C ALA A 153 -6.31 15.48 -16.68
N ALA A 154 -7.51 15.99 -16.37
CA ALA A 154 -8.70 15.80 -17.23
C ALA A 154 -9.14 14.31 -17.22
N ALA A 155 -10.02 13.91 -16.32
CA ALA A 155 -11.47 14.12 -16.44
C ALA A 155 -11.98 13.68 -17.81
N GLU A 156 -12.28 12.39 -17.96
CA GLU A 156 -13.46 11.95 -18.71
C GLU A 156 -14.17 10.83 -17.94
N PRO A 157 -15.51 10.82 -17.96
CA PRO A 157 -16.34 10.19 -16.95
C PRO A 157 -16.51 8.68 -17.18
N THR A 158 -16.46 7.95 -16.08
CA THR A 158 -17.06 6.62 -15.95
C THR A 158 -18.58 6.72 -16.12
N PRO A 159 -19.23 6.00 -17.05
CA PRO A 159 -20.63 5.68 -16.89
C PRO A 159 -20.74 4.42 -16.02
N ALA A 160 -21.14 4.62 -14.77
CA ALA A 160 -21.62 3.57 -13.89
C ALA A 160 -23.07 3.21 -14.26
N ALA A 161 -23.29 1.90 -14.43
CA ALA A 161 -24.44 1.10 -13.99
C ALA A 161 -25.88 1.40 -14.45
N ALA A 162 -26.57 0.29 -14.77
CA ALA A 162 -28.00 -0.02 -14.61
C ALA A 162 -28.99 0.71 -15.57
N GLU A 163 -30.09 0.15 -16.06
CA GLU A 163 -30.84 -1.08 -15.79
C GLU A 163 -31.81 -1.34 -16.97
N ALA A 164 -32.52 -2.47 -16.91
CA ALA A 164 -33.42 -3.04 -17.91
C ALA A 164 -34.58 -2.14 -18.40
N GLU A 165 -35.10 -2.40 -19.61
CA GLU A 165 -36.45 -2.98 -19.83
C GLU A 165 -36.86 -3.00 -21.31
N ALA A 166 -37.85 -3.85 -21.58
CA ALA A 166 -38.32 -4.36 -22.84
C ALA A 166 -38.97 -3.34 -23.80
N ALA A 167 -38.86 -3.60 -25.11
CA ALA A 167 -39.90 -3.27 -26.09
C ALA A 167 -39.65 -3.97 -27.45
N THR A 168 -40.58 -4.88 -27.78
CA THR A 168 -41.28 -4.93 -29.07
C THR A 168 -40.49 -5.28 -30.33
N HIS A 169 -40.41 -6.58 -30.64
CA HIS A 169 -40.26 -7.00 -32.04
C HIS A 169 -41.64 -7.18 -32.67
N ALA A 170 -41.84 -6.42 -33.74
CA ALA A 170 -43.06 -6.28 -34.49
C ALA A 170 -43.47 -7.58 -35.21
N ALA A 171 -44.78 -7.72 -35.35
CA ALA A 171 -45.44 -8.65 -36.27
C ALA A 171 -44.94 -8.47 -37.72
N PRO A 172 -45.13 -9.50 -38.56
CA PRO A 172 -46.01 -9.28 -39.69
C PRO A 172 -47.18 -10.25 -39.70
N GLN A 173 -48.37 -9.69 -39.84
CA GLN A 173 -49.59 -10.41 -40.20
C GLN A 173 -49.45 -10.92 -41.64
N LYS A 174 -49.76 -12.21 -41.85
CA LYS A 174 -50.49 -12.65 -43.04
C LYS A 174 -51.66 -13.53 -42.61
N THR A 175 -52.81 -13.03 -43.02
CA THR A 175 -54.17 -13.52 -42.99
C THR A 175 -54.35 -14.74 -43.90
N GLU A 176 -55.17 -15.70 -43.48
CA GLU A 176 -56.26 -16.39 -44.22
C GLU A 176 -56.67 -17.58 -43.33
N ALA A 177 -57.85 -17.56 -42.69
CA ALA A 177 -59.17 -17.88 -43.28
C ALA A 177 -59.24 -19.36 -43.72
N ASP A 178 -60.25 -20.16 -43.44
CA ASP A 178 -61.47 -20.06 -42.65
C ASP A 178 -61.83 -21.53 -42.32
N ARG A 179 -62.95 -21.69 -41.67
CA ARG A 179 -63.52 -22.88 -41.05
C ARG A 179 -63.77 -24.01 -42.06
N GLU A 180 -63.65 -25.24 -41.58
CA GLU A 180 -64.65 -26.23 -41.91
C GLU A 180 -64.95 -27.08 -40.66
N GLY A 181 -66.07 -26.76 -40.03
CA GLY A 181 -66.84 -27.76 -39.31
C GLY A 181 -67.95 -28.20 -40.26
N THR A 182 -68.06 -29.50 -40.50
CA THR A 182 -69.28 -30.15 -40.99
C THR A 182 -69.47 -31.46 -40.24
N SER A 183 -70.59 -31.48 -39.50
CA SER A 183 -71.52 -32.56 -39.13
C SER A 183 -71.08 -34.01 -38.85
N GLN A 184 -71.68 -34.51 -37.75
CA GLN A 184 -72.47 -35.77 -37.64
C GLN A 184 -72.47 -36.66 -38.89
N GLU A 185 -72.14 -37.95 -38.79
CA GLU A 185 -73.00 -39.04 -38.29
C GLU A 185 -72.17 -40.30 -37.99
#